data_AF-A0A3M0XT16-F1
#
_entry.id   AF-A0A3M0XT16-F1
#
_cell.length_a   1.000
_cell.length_b   1.000
_cell.length_c   1.000
_cell.angle_alpha   90.00
_cell.angle_beta   90.00
_cell.angle_gamma   90.00
#
_symmetry.space_group_name_H-M   'P 1'
#
loop_
_entity.id
_entity.type
_entity.pdbx_description
1 polymer ?
#
loop_
_entity_poly.entity_id
_entity_poly.type
_entity_poly.pdbx_seq_one_letter_code
_entity_poly.pdbx_strand_id
1 'polypeptide(L)' 'MGETVALVVAAGRGTRFAGDRPKQYAPLRGRPILRYSLEAFRRHPRIAAVQVVIHGDDRYT' A
#
# COMPACT_ATOMS: atom_id res chain seq x y z
N MET A 1 -22.26 -15.15 -8.10
CA MET A 1 -21.92 -13.78 -7.71
C MET A 1 -20.42 -13.76 -7.42
N GLY A 2 -19.65 -12.88 -8.05
CA GLY A 2 -18.19 -12.86 -7.91
C GLY A 2 -17.71 -12.07 -6.69
N GLU A 3 -16.55 -12.43 -6.16
CA GLU A 3 -15.87 -11.68 -5.11
C GLU A 3 -15.05 -10.51 -5.69
N THR A 4 -14.95 -9.41 -4.95
CA THR A 4 -14.10 -8.27 -5.33
C THR A 4 -12.86 -8.23 -4.44
N VAL A 5 -11.68 -8.23 -5.05
CA VAL A 5 -10.38 -8.14 -4.37
C VAL A 5 -9.69 -6.82 -4.75
N ALA A 6 -9.12 -6.13 -3.76
CA ALA A 6 -8.31 -4.94 -4.00
C ALA A 6 -6.82 -5.31 -4.12
N LEU A 7 -6.20 -5.04 -5.27
CA LEU A 7 -4.76 -5.16 -5.47
C LEU A 7 -4.10 -3.79 -5.33
N VAL A 8 -3.29 -3.61 -4.29
CA VAL A 8 -2.58 -2.35 -4.01
C VAL A 8 -1.13 -2.49 -4.44
N VAL A 9 -0.76 -1.88 -5.56
CA VAL A 9 0.60 -1.89 -6.10
C VAL A 9 1.42 -0.79 -5.43
N ALA A 10 2.25 -1.18 -4.47
CA ALA A 10 3.14 -0.34 -3.68
C ALA A 10 4.62 -0.67 -3.93
N ALA A 11 4.95 -1.20 -5.12
CA ALA A 11 6.31 -1.60 -5.50
C ALA A 11 7.15 -0.47 -6.14
N GLY A 12 6.58 0.73 -6.29
CA GLY A 12 7.30 1.86 -6.87
C GLY A 12 8.44 2.33 -5.97
N ARG A 13 9.55 2.77 -6.58
CA ARG A 13 10.71 3.35 -5.86
C ARG A 13 10.51 4.81 -5.43
N GLY A 14 9.45 5.47 -5.89
CA GLY A 14 9.14 6.84 -5.48
C GLY A 14 10.13 7.90 -5.99
N THR A 15 10.79 7.69 -7.14
CA THR A 15 11.86 8.58 -7.66
C THR A 15 11.46 10.04 -7.89
N ARG A 16 10.16 10.31 -8.06
CA ARG A 16 9.60 11.67 -8.19
C ARG A 16 9.11 12.25 -6.86
N PHE A 17 9.03 11.43 -5.83
CA PHE A 17 8.63 11.83 -4.50
C PHE A 17 9.90 12.20 -3.74
N ALA A 18 10.12 13.50 -3.55
CA ALA A 18 11.31 14.01 -2.87
C ALA A 18 11.28 13.61 -1.38
N GLY A 19 11.98 12.53 -1.03
CA GLY A 19 12.12 12.03 0.33
C GLY A 19 13.09 10.85 0.40
N ASP A 20 13.61 10.60 1.60
CA ASP A 20 14.70 9.62 1.82
C ASP A 20 14.24 8.15 1.76
N ARG A 21 12.94 7.93 1.56
CA ARG A 21 12.29 6.61 1.58
C ARG A 21 11.24 6.50 0.47
N PRO A 22 11.01 5.29 -0.08
CA PRO A 22 9.89 5.07 -0.99
C PRO A 22 8.57 5.58 -0.41
N LYS A 23 7.79 6.29 -1.23
CA LYS A 23 6.59 7.03 -0.79
C LYS A 23 5.63 6.18 0.05
N GLN A 24 5.43 4.91 -0.30
CA GLN A 24 4.53 4.00 0.41
C GLN A 24 4.85 3.87 1.90
N TYR A 25 6.11 4.02 2.29
CA TYR A 25 6.58 3.95 3.68
C TYR A 25 6.75 5.31 4.35
N ALA A 26 6.72 6.40 3.57
CA ALA A 26 6.87 7.75 4.10
C ALA A 26 5.74 8.06 5.11
N PRO A 27 6.05 8.72 6.23
CA PRO A 27 5.06 9.09 7.22
C PRO A 27 4.18 10.22 6.68
N LEU A 28 2.87 10.05 6.79
CA LEU A 28 1.86 11.10 6.66
C LEU A 28 1.10 11.13 7.98
N ARG A 29 1.15 12.26 8.69
CA ARG A 29 0.53 12.41 10.04
C ARG A 29 0.86 11.24 10.99
N GLY A 30 2.13 10.86 11.03
CA GLY A 30 2.65 9.80 11.91
C GLY A 30 2.36 8.36 11.48
N ARG A 31 1.76 8.12 10.29
CA ARG A 31 1.46 6.78 9.78
C ARG A 31 1.96 6.61 8.35
N PRO A 32 2.43 5.42 7.93
CA PRO A 32 2.87 5.21 6.54
C PRO A 32 1.74 5.53 5.55
N ILE A 33 2.05 6.19 4.43
CA ILE A 33 1.07 6.51 3.38
C ILE A 33 0.28 5.26 2.95
N LEU A 34 0.96 4.12 2.79
CA LEU A 34 0.34 2.85 2.43
C LEU A 34 -0.80 2.45 3.39
N ARG A 35 -0.65 2.72 4.69
CA ARG A 35 -1.64 2.34 5.70
C ARG A 35 -3.00 2.98 5.47
N TYR A 36 -3.03 4.22 4.96
CA TYR A 36 -4.28 4.91 4.65
C TYR A 36 -5.06 4.19 3.54
N SER A 37 -4.37 3.77 2.47
CA SER A 37 -4.98 3.02 1.37
C SER A 37 -5.49 1.65 1.81
N LEU A 38 -4.69 0.91 2.59
CA LEU A 38 -5.10 -0.42 3.08
C LEU A 38 -6.30 -0.35 3.99
N GLU A 39 -6.37 0.63 4.89
CA GLU A 39 -7.52 0.79 5.77
C GLU A 39 -8.79 1.22 5.03
N ALA A 40 -8.67 2.02 3.96
CA ALA A 40 -9.82 2.37 3.13
C ALA A 40 -10.44 1.13 2.48
N PHE A 41 -9.63 0.27 1.86
CA PHE A 41 -10.12 -0.97 1.26
C PHE A 41 -10.62 -1.98 2.30
N ARG A 42 -9.89 -2.14 3.42
CA ARG A 42 -10.25 -3.10 4.47
C ARG A 42 -11.56 -2.75 5.20
N ARG A 43 -11.99 -1.48 5.17
CA ARG A 43 -13.27 -1.03 5.74
C ARG A 43 -14.43 -1.12 4.77
N HIS A 44 -14.20 -1.38 3.48
CA HIS A 44 -15.26 -1.35 2.47
C HIS A 44 -16.00 -2.71 2.41
N PRO A 45 -17.33 -2.75 2.64
CA PRO A 45 -18.06 -4.00 2.86
C PRO A 45 -18.15 -4.94 1.65
N ARG A 46 -17.85 -4.44 0.44
CA ARG A 46 -17.82 -5.26 -0.79
C ARG A 46 -16.44 -5.79 -1.16
N ILE A 47 -15.39 -5.45 -0.41
CA ILE A 47 -14.03 -5.94 -0.67
C ILE A 47 -13.80 -7.19 0.19
N ALA A 48 -13.65 -8.34 -0.47
CA ALA A 48 -13.42 -9.63 0.19
C ALA A 48 -11.98 -9.76 0.72
N ALA A 49 -11.00 -9.23 -0.02
CA ALA A 49 -9.60 -9.27 0.35
C ALA A 49 -8.81 -8.07 -0.18
N VAL A 50 -7.67 -7.80 0.47
CA VAL A 50 -6.71 -6.77 0.05
C VAL A 50 -5.34 -7.43 -0.10
N GLN A 51 -4.82 -7.47 -1.32
CA GLN A 51 -3.46 -7.94 -1.61
C GLN A 51 -2.55 -6.75 -1.86
N VAL A 52 -1.40 -6.73 -1.18
CA VAL A 52 -0.38 -5.69 -1.38
C VAL A 52 0.79 -6.29 -2.15
N VAL A 53 1.29 -5.53 -3.12
CA VAL A 53 2.52 -5.85 -3.84
C VAL A 53 3.56 -4.80 -3.46
N ILE A 54 4.69 -5.25 -2.92
CA ILE A 54 5.84 -4.41 -2.58
C ILE A 54 7.02 -4.73 -3.50
N HIS A 55 8.02 -3.87 -3.52
CA HIS A 55 9.26 -4.14 -4.25
C HIS A 55 9.97 -5.34 -3.62
N GLY A 56 10.66 -6.15 -4.43
CA GLY A 56 11.36 -7.34 -3.94
C GLY A 56 12.37 -7.01 -2.84
N ASP A 57 13.14 -5.95 -3.03
CA ASP A 57 14.16 -5.45 -2.10
C ASP A 57 13.61 -4.92 -0.77
N ASP A 58 12.30 -4.67 -0.66
CA ASP A 58 11.70 -4.15 0.58
C ASP A 58 11.25 -5.28 1.53
N ARG A 59 11.44 -6.54 1.15
CA ARG A 59 11.16 -7.70 2.01
C ARG A 59 12.23 -7.79 3.09
N TYR A 60 11.82 -7.98 4.34
CA TYR A 60 12.73 -8.49 5.37
C TYR A 60 13.17 -9.89 4.93
N THR A 61 14.49 -10.12 4.88
CA THR A 61 15.10 -11.44 4.66
C THR A 61 14.94 -12.33 5.87
#